data_AF-A0A239NPS1-F1
#
_entry.id   AF-A0A239NPS1-F1
#
_cell.length_a   1.000
_cell.length_b   1.000
_cell.length_c   1.000
_cell.angle_alpha   90.00
_cell.angle_beta   90.00
_cell.angle_gamma   90.00
#
_symmetry.space_group_name_H-M   'P 1'
#
loop_
_entity.id
_entity.type
_entity.pdbx_description
1 polymer ?
#
loop_
_entity_poly.entity_id
_entity_poly.type
_entity_poly.pdbx_seq_one_letter_code
_entity_poly.pdbx_strand_id
1 'polypeptide(L)'
;MGQRPKLPVLVRAAGGALLTHGLFLILLAGAFAVRWVTMKGYPSPLWFGDSHSYLEGALHLEPSVLRPSGYSIFLWALGPFHSFTVVLWTQHLLGLLTGVLVYVLVWRAVRAGARRVRWPAGIVAALVTVPVLYDAYQIQLEHLVMADGLFTFLLFAAVAVVLWRVRMRWWTGALAGLLVACGALVRSVGLPMLLVVLFCMLVRRAGWRAVTAAVAAAAIPVVAYMSWFNAVHGEFTMTNTSNVWLYGRTADFADCTVMKPDPEVAAFCRDHLPPNEDIAPAFTALWGDDSPFLQYPDGIRDPRANELAGEFAKEAITEQPGDYLGTVLRDTFRAFEWERHEYPTPGTVEEYEFPVGASLRDWDALVAYPYGGDTAQARVVGPYSDWMRDYQDRYYTRGPVLGALMAIGLIGVLLRVRRLGGAVLLPFGTALALLVVPAATADFDYRYVLPSIPFAALAAGLAFARRPLVPEAGAAPGASGQDAGQETGQETGQETGQETGGDAGGPADAAGEKAAEEKPGEKPGEKPGEKPGEKPGEKAGEKETSPGMVSRGTPADPEPSGQAC
;
A
#
# COMPACT_ATOMS: atom_id res chain seq x y z
N MET A 1 -51.99 -9.74 38.08
CA MET A 1 -50.99 -9.16 37.15
C MET A 1 -50.00 -10.25 36.75
N GLY A 2 -49.96 -10.67 35.49
CA GLY A 2 -48.99 -11.68 35.01
C GLY A 2 -47.82 -11.03 34.29
N GLN A 3 -46.62 -11.05 34.89
CA GLN A 3 -45.40 -10.63 34.20
C GLN A 3 -45.01 -11.68 33.14
N ARG A 4 -45.04 -11.30 31.85
CA ARG A 4 -44.48 -12.13 30.79
C ARG A 4 -42.94 -12.10 30.86
N PRO A 5 -42.24 -13.25 30.76
CA PRO A 5 -40.78 -13.28 30.87
C PRO A 5 -40.10 -12.57 29.69
N LYS A 6 -39.02 -11.84 29.96
CA LYS A 6 -38.28 -11.02 28.96
C LYS A 6 -37.40 -11.80 27.98
N LEU A 7 -37.36 -13.14 28.07
CA LEU A 7 -36.54 -14.02 27.22
C LEU A 7 -36.74 -13.91 25.69
N PRO A 8 -37.96 -13.69 25.11
CA PRO A 8 -38.14 -13.80 23.67
C PRO A 8 -37.50 -12.64 22.87
N VAL A 9 -37.11 -11.54 23.53
CA VAL A 9 -36.44 -10.41 22.85
C VAL A 9 -34.97 -10.73 22.57
N LEU A 10 -34.26 -11.32 23.52
CA LEU A 10 -32.85 -11.70 23.35
C LEU A 10 -32.68 -12.79 22.29
N VAL A 11 -33.52 -13.83 22.31
CA VAL A 11 -33.48 -14.90 21.29
C VAL A 11 -33.79 -14.37 19.89
N ARG A 12 -34.76 -13.45 19.75
CA ARG A 12 -35.07 -12.80 18.47
C ARG A 12 -33.97 -11.85 18.00
N ALA A 13 -33.32 -11.13 18.91
CA ALA A 13 -32.18 -10.27 18.59
C ALA A 13 -30.95 -11.08 18.16
N ALA A 14 -30.65 -12.17 18.87
CA ALA A 14 -29.59 -13.12 18.51
C ALA A 14 -29.87 -13.79 17.14
N GLY A 15 -31.09 -14.28 16.91
CA GLY A 15 -31.49 -14.84 15.61
C GLY A 15 -31.40 -13.81 14.47
N GLY A 16 -31.82 -12.56 14.71
CA GLY A 16 -31.70 -11.48 13.72
C GLY A 16 -30.25 -11.07 13.43
N ALA A 17 -29.38 -11.12 14.44
CA ALA A 17 -27.95 -10.90 14.26
C ALA A 17 -27.28 -12.05 13.50
N LEU A 18 -27.60 -13.30 13.85
CA LEU A 18 -27.09 -14.50 13.18
C LEU A 18 -27.54 -14.56 11.71
N LEU A 19 -28.80 -14.22 11.41
CA LEU A 19 -29.29 -14.10 10.03
C LEU A 19 -28.64 -12.95 9.23
N THR A 20 -28.09 -11.93 9.91
CA THR A 20 -27.44 -10.78 9.24
C THR A 20 -25.93 -10.98 9.08
N HIS A 21 -25.28 -11.65 10.02
CA HIS A 21 -23.82 -11.72 10.12
C HIS A 21 -23.26 -13.15 10.03
N GLY A 22 -24.10 -14.19 10.16
CA GLY A 22 -23.68 -15.59 10.21
C GLY A 22 -22.90 -16.04 8.98
N LEU A 23 -23.31 -15.65 7.77
CA LEU A 23 -22.55 -15.94 6.55
C LEU A 23 -21.13 -15.35 6.61
N PHE A 24 -20.99 -14.10 7.07
CA PHE A 24 -19.66 -13.49 7.21
C PHE A 24 -18.83 -14.15 8.31
N LEU A 25 -19.44 -14.56 9.43
CA LEU A 25 -18.73 -15.29 10.49
C LEU A 25 -18.25 -16.67 10.01
N ILE A 26 -19.03 -17.37 9.18
CA ILE A 26 -18.62 -18.62 8.55
C ILE A 26 -17.45 -18.38 7.58
N LEU A 27 -17.54 -17.36 6.73
CA LEU A 27 -16.45 -16.99 5.80
C LEU A 27 -15.17 -16.56 6.54
N LEU A 28 -15.30 -15.80 7.63
CA LEU A 28 -14.16 -15.37 8.43
C LEU A 28 -13.50 -16.55 9.17
N ALA A 29 -14.31 -17.48 9.72
CA ALA A 29 -13.82 -18.71 10.34
C ALA A 29 -13.13 -19.63 9.34
N GLY A 30 -13.67 -19.75 8.11
CA GLY A 30 -13.04 -20.50 7.03
C GLY A 30 -11.72 -19.87 6.58
N ALA A 31 -11.68 -18.54 6.37
CA ALA A 31 -10.46 -17.83 6.00
C ALA A 31 -9.37 -17.84 7.08
N PHE A 32 -9.76 -17.90 8.36
CA PHE A 32 -8.84 -18.21 9.46
C PHE A 32 -8.35 -19.66 9.40
N ALA A 33 -9.23 -20.63 9.10
CA ALA A 33 -8.86 -22.03 8.98
C ALA A 33 -7.87 -22.29 7.83
N VAL A 34 -8.02 -21.62 6.68
CA VAL A 34 -7.03 -21.71 5.58
C VAL A 34 -5.66 -21.21 6.06
N ARG A 35 -5.58 -20.02 6.66
CA ARG A 35 -4.33 -19.47 7.23
C ARG A 35 -3.73 -20.35 8.33
N TRP A 36 -4.57 -21.00 9.13
CA TRP A 36 -4.13 -22.00 10.09
C TRP A 36 -3.51 -23.23 9.40
N VAL A 37 -4.10 -23.73 8.31
CA VAL A 37 -3.49 -24.79 7.50
C VAL A 37 -2.16 -24.32 6.89
N THR A 38 -2.07 -23.08 6.39
CA THR A 38 -0.82 -22.47 5.93
C THR A 38 0.26 -22.51 7.03
N MET A 39 -0.03 -21.98 8.23
CA MET A 39 0.89 -22.01 9.38
C MET A 39 1.25 -23.42 9.87
N LYS A 40 0.46 -24.44 9.55
CA LYS A 40 0.75 -25.85 9.87
C LYS A 40 1.57 -26.55 8.79
N GLY A 41 1.39 -26.19 7.51
CA GLY A 41 2.18 -26.69 6.38
C GLY A 41 3.53 -26.00 6.23
N TYR A 42 3.59 -24.71 6.58
CA TYR A 42 4.76 -23.85 6.51
C TYR A 42 4.91 -23.18 7.90
N PRO A 43 5.62 -23.83 8.86
CA PRO A 43 5.84 -23.29 10.20
C PRO A 43 7.08 -22.37 10.28
N SER A 44 7.55 -21.88 9.13
CA SER A 44 8.72 -21.01 8.92
C SER A 44 8.37 -20.02 7.81
N PRO A 45 8.93 -18.80 7.78
CA PRO A 45 8.60 -17.82 6.76
C PRO A 45 9.00 -18.31 5.37
N LEU A 46 8.28 -17.83 4.36
CA LEU A 46 8.70 -17.90 2.97
C LEU A 46 9.47 -16.63 2.59
N TRP A 47 10.29 -16.74 1.54
CA TRP A 47 11.28 -15.76 1.16
C TRP A 47 11.03 -15.22 -0.23
N PHE A 48 11.21 -13.92 -0.40
CA PHE A 48 11.20 -13.22 -1.68
C PHE A 48 12.56 -12.56 -1.91
N GLY A 49 12.90 -12.16 -3.13
CA GLY A 49 14.14 -11.41 -3.43
C GLY A 49 14.35 -10.12 -2.61
N ASP A 50 13.28 -9.58 -2.02
CA ASP A 50 13.33 -8.41 -1.15
C ASP A 50 13.56 -8.72 0.35
N SER A 51 13.30 -9.96 0.79
CA SER A 51 13.11 -10.32 2.20
C SER A 51 14.33 -10.07 3.09
N HIS A 52 15.53 -10.39 2.59
CA HIS A 52 16.79 -10.12 3.29
C HIS A 52 16.94 -8.64 3.66
N SER A 53 16.74 -7.73 2.69
CA SER A 53 16.93 -6.28 2.90
C SER A 53 16.01 -5.70 3.97
N TYR A 54 14.81 -6.29 4.13
CA TYR A 54 13.89 -5.90 5.18
C TYR A 54 14.38 -6.33 6.58
N LEU A 55 14.92 -7.54 6.70
CA LEU A 55 15.47 -8.06 7.97
C LEU A 55 16.81 -7.44 8.33
N GLU A 56 17.68 -7.20 7.35
CA GLU A 56 18.94 -6.47 7.53
C GLU A 56 18.68 -5.08 8.14
N GLY A 57 17.76 -4.31 7.57
CA GLY A 57 17.34 -3.02 8.12
C GLY A 57 16.62 -3.12 9.46
N ALA A 58 16.03 -4.27 9.81
CA ALA A 58 15.39 -4.50 11.10
C ALA A 58 16.40 -4.88 12.20
N LEU A 59 17.49 -5.57 11.85
CA LEU A 59 18.56 -5.99 12.75
C LEU A 59 19.52 -4.83 13.08
N HIS A 60 19.93 -4.07 12.07
CA HIS A 60 20.85 -2.94 12.24
C HIS A 60 20.15 -1.63 12.61
N LEU A 61 18.84 -1.53 12.36
CA LEU A 61 18.03 -0.31 12.51
C LEU A 61 18.64 0.87 11.73
N GLU A 62 18.89 0.63 10.43
CA GLU A 62 19.39 1.61 9.47
C GLU A 62 18.43 1.74 8.28
N PRO A 63 18.31 2.93 7.67
CA PRO A 63 17.40 3.14 6.55
C PRO A 63 17.99 2.51 5.27
N SER A 64 17.24 1.61 4.61
CA SER A 64 17.70 0.96 3.39
C SER A 64 17.77 1.94 2.21
N VAL A 65 18.91 1.94 1.51
CA VAL A 65 19.11 2.72 0.28
C VAL A 65 18.20 2.29 -0.88
N LEU A 66 17.71 1.03 -0.85
CA LEU A 66 16.91 0.44 -1.93
C LEU A 66 15.41 0.76 -1.84
N ARG A 67 14.88 0.90 -0.61
CA ARG A 67 13.43 0.94 -0.35
C ARG A 67 13.07 1.59 0.99
N PRO A 68 11.89 2.22 1.12
CA PRO A 68 11.44 2.78 2.39
C PRO A 68 11.39 1.73 3.51
N SER A 69 11.92 2.08 4.68
CA SER A 69 12.24 1.11 5.75
C SER A 69 11.12 0.86 6.76
N GLY A 70 9.89 1.28 6.47
CA GLY A 70 8.75 1.15 7.38
C GLY A 70 8.36 -0.30 7.68
N TYR A 71 8.60 -1.24 6.75
CA TYR A 71 8.43 -2.66 7.03
C TYR A 71 9.57 -3.21 7.91
N SER A 72 10.82 -2.75 7.72
CA SER A 72 11.94 -3.05 8.62
C SER A 72 11.69 -2.53 10.04
N ILE A 73 11.09 -1.34 10.21
CA ILE A 73 10.68 -0.83 11.52
C ILE A 73 9.57 -1.69 12.14
N PHE A 74 8.63 -2.19 11.34
CA PHE A 74 7.59 -3.12 11.80
C PHE A 74 8.18 -4.47 12.26
N LEU A 75 9.16 -5.01 11.51
CA LEU A 75 9.91 -6.20 11.93
C LEU A 75 10.72 -5.91 13.21
N TRP A 76 11.47 -4.81 13.28
CA TRP A 76 12.21 -4.40 14.48
C TRP A 76 11.30 -4.32 15.73
N ALA A 77 10.09 -3.79 15.58
CA ALA A 77 9.11 -3.73 16.67
C ALA A 77 8.60 -5.12 17.12
N LEU A 78 8.69 -6.15 16.27
CA LEU A 78 8.42 -7.56 16.59
C LEU A 78 9.69 -8.36 16.96
N GLY A 79 10.88 -7.79 16.73
CA GLY A 79 12.18 -8.37 17.05
C GLY A 79 12.31 -8.92 18.48
N PRO A 80 11.78 -8.26 19.54
CA PRO A 80 11.84 -8.77 20.92
C PRO A 80 11.19 -10.15 21.15
N PHE A 81 10.36 -10.64 20.21
CA PHE A 81 9.80 -11.99 20.29
C PHE A 81 10.74 -13.08 19.75
N HIS A 82 11.81 -12.71 19.02
CA HIS A 82 12.75 -13.61 18.34
C HIS A 82 12.05 -14.76 17.59
N SER A 83 10.94 -14.45 16.89
CA SER A 83 10.04 -15.47 16.37
C SER A 83 9.30 -15.03 15.10
N PHE A 84 9.62 -15.68 13.98
CA PHE A 84 8.84 -15.54 12.75
C PHE A 84 7.40 -16.04 12.91
N THR A 85 7.12 -16.98 13.81
CA THR A 85 5.74 -17.40 14.12
C THR A 85 4.88 -16.22 14.56
N VAL A 86 5.43 -15.26 15.31
CA VAL A 86 4.73 -14.03 15.71
C VAL A 86 4.56 -13.07 14.52
N VAL A 87 5.58 -12.93 13.67
CA VAL A 87 5.50 -12.11 12.44
C VAL A 87 4.39 -12.63 11.52
N LEU A 88 4.42 -13.92 11.16
CA LEU A 88 3.46 -14.55 10.25
C LEU A 88 2.02 -14.47 10.77
N TRP A 89 1.78 -14.77 12.06
CA TRP A 89 0.46 -14.59 12.66
C TRP A 89 -0.01 -13.13 12.67
N THR A 90 0.90 -12.17 12.85
CA THR A 90 0.56 -10.75 12.76
C THR A 90 0.16 -10.37 11.33
N GLN A 91 0.91 -10.78 10.32
CA GLN A 91 0.60 -10.52 8.91
C GLN A 91 -0.74 -11.14 8.50
N HIS A 92 -0.97 -12.41 8.84
CA HIS A 92 -2.25 -13.08 8.63
C HIS A 92 -3.44 -12.38 9.33
N LEU A 93 -3.21 -11.84 10.53
CA LEU A 93 -4.23 -11.06 11.24
C LEU A 93 -4.54 -9.74 10.51
N LEU A 94 -3.54 -9.05 9.96
CA LEU A 94 -3.76 -7.83 9.14
C LEU A 94 -4.57 -8.12 7.87
N GLY A 95 -4.34 -9.26 7.22
CA GLY A 95 -5.15 -9.75 6.10
C GLY A 95 -6.61 -9.98 6.48
N LEU A 96 -6.85 -10.74 7.55
CA LEU A 96 -8.21 -10.98 8.09
C LEU A 96 -8.91 -9.67 8.50
N LEU A 97 -8.20 -8.75 9.16
CA LEU A 97 -8.72 -7.44 9.55
C LEU A 97 -9.08 -6.58 8.33
N THR A 98 -8.34 -6.68 7.23
CA THR A 98 -8.68 -6.00 5.96
C THR A 98 -10.04 -6.49 5.45
N GLY A 99 -10.27 -7.81 5.43
CA GLY A 99 -11.58 -8.40 5.09
C GLY A 99 -12.71 -7.96 6.03
N VAL A 100 -12.44 -7.86 7.35
CA VAL A 100 -13.40 -7.32 8.33
C VAL A 100 -13.72 -5.85 8.05
N LEU A 101 -12.75 -5.01 7.68
CA LEU A 101 -12.99 -3.62 7.33
C LEU A 101 -13.82 -3.48 6.05
N VAL A 102 -13.55 -4.29 5.00
CA VAL A 102 -14.39 -4.37 3.80
C VAL A 102 -15.84 -4.70 4.18
N TYR A 103 -16.06 -5.76 4.97
CA TYR A 103 -17.38 -6.17 5.45
C TYR A 103 -18.11 -5.03 6.17
N VAL A 104 -17.46 -4.45 7.18
CA VAL A 104 -18.06 -3.42 8.03
C VAL A 104 -18.44 -2.18 7.22
N LEU A 105 -17.58 -1.73 6.31
CA LEU A 105 -17.85 -0.56 5.47
C LEU A 105 -19.01 -0.79 4.50
N VAL A 106 -19.02 -1.92 3.79
CA VAL A 106 -20.08 -2.27 2.83
C VAL A 106 -21.40 -2.50 3.55
N TRP A 107 -21.42 -3.30 4.62
CA TRP A 107 -22.62 -3.54 5.42
C TRP A 107 -23.20 -2.23 5.96
N ARG A 108 -22.35 -1.35 6.50
CA ARG A 108 -22.76 -0.06 7.08
C ARG A 108 -23.33 0.88 6.03
N ALA A 109 -22.83 0.84 4.80
CA ALA A 109 -23.33 1.65 3.69
C ALA A 109 -24.63 1.09 3.09
N VAL A 110 -24.70 -0.21 2.79
CA VAL A 110 -25.88 -0.85 2.19
C VAL A 110 -27.05 -0.87 3.16
N ARG A 111 -26.82 -1.16 4.46
CA ARG A 111 -27.89 -1.13 5.48
C ARG A 111 -28.54 0.25 5.62
N ALA A 112 -27.83 1.34 5.32
CA ALA A 112 -28.35 2.70 5.47
C ALA A 112 -29.45 3.02 4.44
N GLY A 113 -29.51 2.28 3.33
CA GLY A 113 -30.62 2.33 2.37
C GLY A 113 -31.73 1.30 2.62
N ALA A 114 -31.51 0.30 3.50
CA ALA A 114 -32.41 -0.82 3.69
C ALA A 114 -33.48 -0.55 4.78
N ARG A 115 -34.71 -0.21 4.36
CA ARG A 115 -35.78 0.28 5.25
C ARG A 115 -36.45 -0.74 6.17
N ARG A 116 -36.39 -2.05 5.91
CA ARG A 116 -37.07 -3.08 6.74
C ARG A 116 -36.27 -4.36 7.01
N VAL A 117 -35.36 -4.76 6.11
CA VAL A 117 -34.71 -6.08 6.15
C VAL A 117 -33.19 -5.92 6.05
N ARG A 118 -32.44 -6.45 7.03
CA ARG A 118 -30.99 -6.23 7.16
C ARG A 118 -30.13 -7.34 6.54
N TRP A 119 -30.65 -8.57 6.44
CA TRP A 119 -29.87 -9.71 5.95
C TRP A 119 -29.34 -9.58 4.51
N PRO A 120 -30.02 -8.94 3.53
CA PRO A 120 -29.45 -8.77 2.19
C PRO A 120 -28.21 -7.87 2.18
N ALA A 121 -28.16 -6.85 3.06
CA ALA A 121 -26.97 -6.03 3.25
C ALA A 121 -25.81 -6.83 3.89
N GLY A 122 -26.14 -7.79 4.74
CA GLY A 122 -25.20 -8.77 5.29
C GLY A 122 -24.62 -9.71 4.24
N ILE A 123 -25.46 -10.24 3.34
CA ILE A 123 -25.01 -11.12 2.23
C ILE A 123 -24.14 -10.35 1.24
N VAL A 124 -24.57 -9.17 0.76
CA VAL A 124 -23.76 -8.37 -0.18
C VAL A 124 -22.40 -8.04 0.44
N ALA A 125 -22.37 -7.64 1.71
CA ALA A 125 -21.11 -7.35 2.41
C ALA A 125 -20.24 -8.60 2.62
N ALA A 126 -20.84 -9.77 2.85
CA ALA A 126 -20.10 -11.02 3.01
C ALA A 126 -19.50 -11.51 1.68
N LEU A 127 -20.28 -11.52 0.60
CA LEU A 127 -19.84 -12.02 -0.71
C LEU A 127 -18.67 -11.20 -1.28
N VAL A 128 -18.68 -9.87 -1.14
CA VAL A 128 -17.55 -9.04 -1.62
C VAL A 128 -16.26 -9.23 -0.80
N THR A 129 -16.31 -9.87 0.37
CA THR A 129 -15.06 -10.20 1.10
C THR A 129 -14.36 -11.46 0.61
N VAL A 130 -15.01 -12.30 -0.20
CA VAL A 130 -14.43 -13.58 -0.64
C VAL A 130 -13.10 -13.39 -1.39
N PRO A 131 -12.96 -12.49 -2.38
CA PRO A 131 -11.68 -12.24 -3.06
C PRO A 131 -10.56 -11.67 -2.16
N VAL A 132 -10.90 -11.16 -0.98
CA VAL A 132 -9.93 -10.60 -0.01
C VAL A 132 -9.50 -11.64 1.02
N LEU A 133 -10.44 -12.52 1.40
CA LEU A 133 -10.25 -13.49 2.49
C LEU A 133 -9.71 -14.85 2.02
N TYR A 134 -9.97 -15.23 0.76
CA TYR A 134 -9.72 -16.57 0.23
C TYR A 134 -8.85 -16.59 -1.04
N ASP A 135 -8.15 -15.50 -1.35
CA ASP A 135 -7.16 -15.52 -2.41
C ASP A 135 -5.88 -16.20 -1.92
N ALA A 136 -5.49 -17.31 -2.54
CA ALA A 136 -4.32 -18.07 -2.11
C ALA A 136 -3.00 -17.31 -2.23
N TYR A 137 -2.84 -16.44 -3.24
CA TYR A 137 -1.64 -15.61 -3.37
C TYR A 137 -1.63 -14.47 -2.35
N GLN A 138 -2.78 -13.93 -1.97
CA GLN A 138 -2.87 -13.03 -0.81
C GLN A 138 -2.45 -13.74 0.49
N ILE A 139 -2.80 -15.02 0.66
CA ILE A 139 -2.38 -15.82 1.82
C ILE A 139 -0.86 -16.14 1.76
N GLN A 140 -0.31 -16.42 0.57
CA GLN A 140 1.15 -16.50 0.35
C GLN A 140 1.83 -15.18 0.73
N LEU A 141 1.33 -14.03 0.27
CA LEU A 141 1.92 -12.71 0.59
C LEU A 141 1.93 -12.40 2.09
N GLU A 142 0.92 -12.86 2.84
CA GLU A 142 0.90 -12.77 4.30
C GLU A 142 1.91 -13.71 4.98
N HIS A 143 2.38 -14.73 4.26
CA HIS A 143 3.32 -15.75 4.74
C HIS A 143 4.78 -15.53 4.27
N LEU A 144 4.97 -14.64 3.29
CA LEU A 144 6.27 -14.09 2.87
C LEU A 144 6.74 -13.01 3.85
N VAL A 145 8.06 -12.83 4.01
CA VAL A 145 8.64 -11.65 4.67
C VAL A 145 8.62 -10.48 3.68
N MET A 146 7.46 -9.82 3.54
CA MET A 146 7.22 -8.79 2.53
C MET A 146 6.27 -7.66 3.00
N ALA A 147 6.52 -6.46 2.49
CA ALA A 147 5.85 -5.22 2.90
C ALA A 147 4.36 -5.09 2.49
N ASP A 148 3.91 -5.83 1.48
CA ASP A 148 2.64 -5.60 0.77
C ASP A 148 1.40 -5.79 1.66
N GLY A 149 1.39 -6.79 2.55
CA GLY A 149 0.27 -7.01 3.48
C GLY A 149 0.09 -5.84 4.46
N LEU A 150 1.21 -5.35 5.04
CA LEU A 150 1.21 -4.21 5.94
C LEU A 150 0.81 -2.91 5.21
N PHE A 151 1.38 -2.66 4.03
CA PHE A 151 1.05 -1.52 3.18
C PHE A 151 -0.45 -1.48 2.86
N THR A 152 -0.99 -2.60 2.39
CA THR A 152 -2.40 -2.74 2.00
C THR A 152 -3.31 -2.47 3.19
N PHE A 153 -3.03 -3.05 4.36
CA PHE A 153 -3.80 -2.80 5.58
C PHE A 153 -3.76 -1.33 6.02
N LEU A 154 -2.58 -0.69 6.06
CA LEU A 154 -2.44 0.71 6.49
C LEU A 154 -3.22 1.67 5.57
N LEU A 155 -3.07 1.49 4.25
CA LEU A 155 -3.81 2.27 3.27
C LEU A 155 -5.32 2.01 3.33
N PHE A 156 -5.73 0.75 3.52
CA PHE A 156 -7.14 0.40 3.66
C PHE A 156 -7.76 0.96 4.94
N ALA A 157 -7.01 0.97 6.04
CA ALA A 157 -7.40 1.62 7.30
C ALA A 157 -7.56 3.14 7.12
N ALA A 158 -6.67 3.81 6.39
CA ALA A 158 -6.81 5.23 6.06
C ALA A 158 -8.09 5.50 5.25
N VAL A 159 -8.35 4.70 4.21
CA VAL A 159 -9.60 4.76 3.43
C VAL A 159 -10.82 4.49 4.33
N ALA A 160 -10.75 3.53 5.25
CA ALA A 160 -11.83 3.26 6.20
C ALA A 160 -12.14 4.47 7.10
N VAL A 161 -11.12 5.19 7.59
CA VAL A 161 -11.27 6.42 8.38
C VAL A 161 -11.93 7.54 7.56
N VAL A 162 -11.50 7.77 6.31
CA VAL A 162 -12.08 8.78 5.41
C VAL A 162 -13.51 8.42 4.97
N LEU A 163 -13.81 7.14 4.83
CA LEU A 163 -15.16 6.64 4.58
C LEU A 163 -16.05 6.66 5.83
N TRP A 164 -15.48 6.74 7.04
CA TRP A 164 -16.23 6.61 8.28
C TRP A 164 -17.25 7.73 8.49
N ARG A 165 -16.94 8.98 8.13
CA ARG A 165 -17.89 10.12 8.16
C ARG A 165 -17.65 11.04 6.97
N VAL A 166 -18.70 11.72 6.50
CA VAL A 166 -18.59 12.71 5.40
C VAL A 166 -17.92 13.99 5.90
N ARG A 167 -18.44 14.60 6.97
CA ARG A 167 -17.75 15.67 7.72
C ARG A 167 -16.78 15.01 8.71
N MET A 168 -15.48 15.26 8.53
CA MET A 168 -14.43 14.72 9.37
C MET A 168 -14.07 15.69 10.50
N ARG A 169 -13.61 15.16 11.64
CA ARG A 169 -12.95 15.94 12.69
C ARG A 169 -11.47 16.12 12.30
N TRP A 170 -10.82 17.16 12.78
CA TRP A 170 -9.40 17.41 12.48
C TRP A 170 -8.53 16.18 12.80
N TRP A 171 -8.73 15.54 13.96
CA TRP A 171 -7.98 14.35 14.36
C TRP A 171 -8.26 13.10 13.51
N THR A 172 -9.47 12.95 12.93
CA THR A 172 -9.73 11.88 11.95
C THR A 172 -9.04 12.16 10.62
N GLY A 173 -8.83 13.44 10.29
CA GLY A 173 -7.98 13.83 9.17
C GLY A 173 -6.51 13.50 9.45
N ALA A 174 -6.00 13.90 10.62
CA ALA A 174 -4.65 13.58 11.08
C ALA A 174 -4.38 12.06 11.08
N LEU A 175 -5.30 11.25 11.62
CA LEU A 175 -5.19 9.79 11.62
C LEU A 175 -5.13 9.21 10.19
N ALA A 176 -5.96 9.72 9.27
CA ALA A 176 -5.91 9.28 7.87
C ALA A 176 -4.58 9.67 7.20
N GLY A 177 -4.09 10.89 7.41
CA GLY A 177 -2.80 11.35 6.90
C GLY A 177 -1.62 10.53 7.44
N LEU A 178 -1.60 10.29 8.76
CA LEU A 178 -0.60 9.47 9.43
C LEU A 178 -0.59 8.03 8.88
N LEU A 179 -1.76 7.39 8.73
CA LEU A 179 -1.86 6.03 8.20
C LEU A 179 -1.35 5.93 6.75
N VAL A 180 -1.65 6.93 5.90
CA VAL A 180 -1.09 6.97 4.53
C VAL A 180 0.42 7.21 4.55
N ALA A 181 0.92 8.08 5.44
CA ALA A 181 2.36 8.29 5.60
C ALA A 181 3.08 7.02 6.07
N CYS A 182 2.56 6.30 7.06
CA CYS A 182 3.09 5.00 7.46
C CYS A 182 3.07 4.01 6.28
N GLY A 183 1.99 3.99 5.47
CA GLY A 183 1.94 3.22 4.23
C GLY A 183 3.03 3.63 3.23
N ALA A 184 3.24 4.93 3.01
CA ALA A 184 4.29 5.47 2.13
C ALA A 184 5.72 5.13 2.59
N LEU A 185 5.93 5.08 3.90
CA LEU A 185 7.18 4.61 4.51
C LEU A 185 7.36 3.09 4.43
N VAL A 186 6.29 2.32 4.24
CA VAL A 186 6.34 0.86 4.01
C VAL A 186 6.56 0.54 2.53
N ARG A 187 5.90 1.26 1.61
CA ARG A 187 6.11 1.20 0.15
C ARG A 187 5.89 2.59 -0.47
N SER A 188 6.85 3.05 -1.27
CA SER A 188 6.87 4.41 -1.88
C SER A 188 5.61 4.78 -2.66
N VAL A 189 4.93 3.80 -3.26
CA VAL A 189 3.62 3.93 -3.94
C VAL A 189 2.54 4.58 -3.05
N GLY A 190 2.70 4.55 -1.72
CA GLY A 190 1.83 5.28 -0.79
C GLY A 190 1.86 6.81 -0.92
N LEU A 191 2.94 7.41 -1.46
CA LEU A 191 3.01 8.85 -1.69
C LEU A 191 1.99 9.32 -2.74
N PRO A 192 1.91 8.74 -3.96
CA PRO A 192 0.79 8.95 -4.87
C PRO A 192 -0.60 8.73 -4.25
N MET A 193 -0.75 7.72 -3.38
CA MET A 193 -2.03 7.47 -2.70
C MET A 193 -2.46 8.61 -1.76
N LEU A 194 -1.52 9.36 -1.18
CA LEU A 194 -1.83 10.55 -0.39
C LEU A 194 -2.57 11.60 -1.23
N LEU A 195 -2.14 11.82 -2.48
CA LEU A 195 -2.81 12.74 -3.40
C LEU A 195 -4.23 12.25 -3.74
N VAL A 196 -4.41 10.96 -4.01
CA VAL A 196 -5.73 10.35 -4.26
C VAL A 196 -6.67 10.52 -3.05
N VAL A 197 -6.17 10.26 -1.83
CA VAL A 197 -6.93 10.40 -0.58
C VAL A 197 -7.30 11.86 -0.32
N LEU A 198 -6.35 12.80 -0.44
CA LEU A 198 -6.58 14.23 -0.23
C LEU A 198 -7.58 14.80 -1.27
N PHE A 199 -7.43 14.46 -2.55
CA PHE A 199 -8.38 14.81 -3.60
C PHE A 199 -9.79 14.31 -3.27
N CYS A 200 -9.92 13.05 -2.86
CA CYS A 200 -11.21 12.48 -2.44
C CYS A 200 -11.77 13.16 -1.18
N MET A 201 -10.94 13.54 -0.20
CA MET A 201 -11.38 14.32 0.97
C MET A 201 -11.93 15.70 0.57
N LEU A 202 -11.30 16.38 -0.39
CA LEU A 202 -11.77 17.65 -0.94
C LEU A 202 -13.11 17.47 -1.68
N VAL A 203 -13.19 16.52 -2.62
CA VAL A 203 -14.42 16.18 -3.37
C VAL A 203 -15.58 15.82 -2.44
N ARG A 204 -15.31 15.05 -1.38
CA ARG A 204 -16.32 14.65 -0.36
C ARG A 204 -16.68 15.77 0.62
N ARG A 205 -16.01 16.93 0.55
CA ARG A 205 -16.17 18.07 1.47
C ARG A 205 -15.92 17.68 2.94
N ALA A 206 -14.83 16.95 3.19
CA ALA A 206 -14.40 16.49 4.51
C ALA A 206 -14.28 17.64 5.54
N GLY A 207 -13.91 18.82 5.06
CA GLY A 207 -13.72 20.06 5.82
C GLY A 207 -12.25 20.44 5.88
N TRP A 208 -11.94 21.73 5.68
CA TRP A 208 -10.55 22.21 5.54
C TRP A 208 -9.66 21.79 6.71
N ARG A 209 -10.16 21.91 7.96
CA ARG A 209 -9.45 21.48 9.19
C ARG A 209 -9.07 20.01 9.22
N ALA A 210 -9.79 19.14 8.50
CA ALA A 210 -9.42 17.72 8.39
C ALA A 210 -8.41 17.48 7.27
N VAL A 211 -8.49 18.24 6.17
CA VAL A 211 -7.52 18.19 5.08
C VAL A 211 -6.16 18.73 5.53
N THR A 212 -6.11 19.90 6.18
CA THR A 212 -4.85 20.48 6.69
C THR A 212 -4.22 19.59 7.76
N ALA A 213 -5.03 19.02 8.66
CA ALA A 213 -4.54 18.07 9.65
C ALA A 213 -4.02 16.76 9.02
N ALA A 214 -4.64 16.28 7.93
CA ALA A 214 -4.13 15.12 7.18
C ALA A 214 -2.78 15.43 6.50
N VAL A 215 -2.65 16.59 5.85
CA VAL A 215 -1.38 17.03 5.24
C VAL A 215 -0.28 17.15 6.29
N ALA A 216 -0.54 17.83 7.41
CA ALA A 216 0.44 17.99 8.49
C ALA A 216 0.86 16.65 9.11
N ALA A 217 -0.11 15.76 9.41
CA ALA A 217 0.17 14.45 9.99
C ALA A 217 0.82 13.46 9.00
N ALA A 218 0.68 13.68 7.68
CA ALA A 218 1.39 12.93 6.67
C ALA A 218 2.82 13.45 6.45
N ALA A 219 3.02 14.77 6.52
CA ALA A 219 4.34 15.38 6.35
C ALA A 219 5.31 15.01 7.49
N ILE A 220 4.83 14.95 8.75
CA ILE A 220 5.69 14.72 9.92
C ILE A 220 6.48 13.39 9.83
N PRO A 221 5.89 12.21 9.60
CA PRO A 221 6.65 10.96 9.48
C PRO A 221 7.58 10.93 8.27
N VAL A 222 7.16 11.48 7.13
CA VAL A 222 7.97 11.51 5.90
C VAL A 222 9.20 12.39 6.08
N VAL A 223 9.04 13.61 6.60
CA VAL A 223 10.16 14.52 6.89
C VAL A 223 11.08 13.95 7.98
N ALA A 224 10.53 13.31 9.01
CA ALA A 224 11.33 12.64 10.03
C ALA A 224 12.17 11.49 9.44
N TYR A 225 11.57 10.67 8.56
CA TYR A 225 12.28 9.59 7.87
C TYR A 225 13.37 10.13 6.93
N MET A 226 13.08 11.15 6.11
CA MET A 226 14.08 11.79 5.24
C MET A 226 15.21 12.46 6.04
N SER A 227 14.91 12.98 7.25
CA SER A 227 15.92 13.52 8.15
C SER A 227 16.82 12.42 8.74
N TRP A 228 16.25 11.25 9.06
CA TRP A 228 17.00 10.07 9.48
C TRP A 228 17.86 9.50 8.35
N PHE A 229 17.31 9.40 7.14
CA PHE A 229 18.03 9.00 5.93
C PHE A 229 19.22 9.93 5.68
N ASN A 230 19.02 11.25 5.72
CA ASN A 230 20.07 12.25 5.60
C ASN A 230 21.15 12.13 6.69
N ALA A 231 20.79 11.72 7.91
CA ALA A 231 21.74 11.55 9.00
C ALA A 231 22.65 10.31 8.83
N VAL A 232 22.22 9.31 8.06
CA VAL A 232 22.99 8.08 7.79
C VAL A 232 23.73 8.16 6.44
N HIS A 233 23.02 8.57 5.38
CA HIS A 233 23.51 8.52 3.99
C HIS A 233 23.88 9.88 3.39
N GLY A 234 23.66 10.99 4.12
CA GLY A 234 24.01 12.35 3.67
C GLY A 234 23.02 13.02 2.70
N GLU A 235 21.97 12.32 2.25
CA GLU A 235 20.97 12.85 1.31
C GLU A 235 19.57 12.99 1.93
N PHE A 236 18.88 14.10 1.62
CA PHE A 236 17.49 14.32 2.06
C PHE A 236 16.48 13.67 1.11
N THR A 237 16.50 12.34 1.04
CA THR A 237 15.65 11.50 0.18
C THR A 237 14.94 10.40 0.98
N MET A 238 14.09 9.61 0.32
CA MET A 238 13.51 8.38 0.88
C MET A 238 14.33 7.12 0.51
N THR A 239 15.00 7.13 -0.65
CA THR A 239 15.86 6.06 -1.16
C THR A 239 16.88 6.65 -2.15
N ASN A 240 17.98 5.94 -2.41
CA ASN A 240 18.98 6.30 -3.42
C ASN A 240 18.76 5.58 -4.76
N THR A 241 17.65 4.85 -4.92
CA THR A 241 17.36 4.05 -6.13
C THR A 241 15.99 4.32 -6.74
N SER A 242 15.34 5.44 -6.40
CA SER A 242 14.00 5.75 -6.91
C SER A 242 13.94 5.86 -8.45
N ASN A 243 15.02 6.30 -9.10
CA ASN A 243 15.08 6.43 -10.56
C ASN A 243 15.42 5.10 -11.25
N VAL A 244 16.17 4.21 -10.58
CA VAL A 244 16.53 2.87 -11.09
C VAL A 244 15.27 2.09 -11.51
N TRP A 245 14.22 2.13 -10.69
CA TRP A 245 12.95 1.46 -11.00
C TRP A 245 12.24 2.06 -12.23
N LEU A 246 12.35 3.38 -12.41
CA LEU A 246 11.80 4.08 -13.57
C LEU A 246 12.61 3.79 -14.84
N TYR A 247 13.93 3.68 -14.74
CA TYR A 247 14.79 3.19 -15.82
C TYR A 247 14.40 1.77 -16.26
N GLY A 248 14.21 0.86 -15.29
CA GLY A 248 13.71 -0.49 -15.57
C GLY A 248 12.42 -0.47 -16.40
N ARG A 249 11.44 0.37 -16.01
CA ARG A 249 10.19 0.58 -16.78
C ARG A 249 10.45 1.09 -18.21
N THR A 250 11.49 1.89 -18.45
CA THR A 250 11.82 2.38 -19.80
C THR A 250 12.56 1.37 -20.67
N ALA A 251 13.23 0.37 -20.09
CA ALA A 251 13.94 -0.66 -20.84
C ALA A 251 13.01 -1.57 -21.68
N ASP A 252 11.69 -1.53 -21.47
CA ASP A 252 10.70 -2.27 -22.26
C ASP A 252 10.34 -1.62 -23.61
N PHE A 253 10.75 -0.37 -23.84
CA PHE A 253 10.38 0.37 -25.06
C PHE A 253 11.42 1.38 -25.57
N ALA A 254 12.43 1.77 -24.78
CA ALA A 254 13.37 2.80 -25.17
C ALA A 254 14.22 2.39 -26.38
N ASP A 255 14.12 3.14 -27.46
CA ASP A 255 15.03 3.11 -28.62
C ASP A 255 16.04 4.27 -28.53
N CYS A 256 17.33 3.95 -28.32
CA CYS A 256 18.40 4.93 -28.27
C CYS A 256 18.79 5.52 -29.63
N THR A 257 18.40 4.89 -30.75
CA THR A 257 18.58 5.45 -32.09
C THR A 257 17.62 6.61 -32.37
N VAL A 258 16.46 6.61 -31.70
CA VAL A 258 15.51 7.73 -31.67
C VAL A 258 16.01 8.81 -30.70
N MET A 259 16.23 8.42 -29.44
CA MET A 259 16.55 9.32 -28.32
C MET A 259 17.89 10.06 -28.49
N LYS A 260 18.94 9.33 -28.90
CA LYS A 260 20.32 9.85 -29.06
C LYS A 260 20.88 10.52 -27.80
N PRO A 261 20.88 9.80 -26.65
CA PRO A 261 21.34 10.34 -25.38
C PRO A 261 22.81 10.77 -25.39
N ASP A 262 23.16 11.66 -24.47
CA ASP A 262 24.55 12.04 -24.21
C ASP A 262 25.41 10.82 -23.83
N PRO A 263 26.74 10.81 -24.11
CA PRO A 263 27.57 9.61 -24.00
C PRO A 263 27.59 8.91 -22.63
N GLU A 264 27.38 9.63 -21.53
CA GLU A 264 27.29 9.05 -20.18
C GLU A 264 25.96 8.33 -19.94
N VAL A 265 24.86 8.88 -20.48
CA VAL A 265 23.51 8.29 -20.42
C VAL A 265 23.39 7.13 -21.43
N ALA A 266 24.10 7.21 -22.56
CA ALA A 266 24.17 6.14 -23.57
C ALA A 266 24.71 4.80 -23.04
N ALA A 267 25.40 4.79 -21.89
CA ALA A 267 25.83 3.57 -21.19
C ALA A 267 24.65 2.68 -20.72
N PHE A 268 23.43 3.25 -20.65
CA PHE A 268 22.19 2.55 -20.27
C PHE A 268 21.38 2.02 -21.48
N CYS A 269 21.83 2.25 -22.72
CA CYS A 269 21.16 1.74 -23.92
C CYS A 269 21.29 0.22 -24.06
N ARG A 270 20.18 -0.49 -24.27
CA ARG A 270 20.15 -1.97 -24.33
C ARG A 270 19.59 -2.57 -25.62
N ASP A 271 19.13 -1.74 -26.55
CA ASP A 271 18.53 -2.08 -27.85
C ASP A 271 19.53 -2.77 -28.83
N HIS A 272 20.80 -2.84 -28.47
CA HIS A 272 21.83 -3.64 -29.17
C HIS A 272 21.88 -5.12 -28.72
N LEU A 273 21.15 -5.48 -27.65
CA LEU A 273 21.14 -6.81 -27.06
C LEU A 273 19.94 -7.61 -27.59
N PRO A 274 20.08 -8.92 -27.81
CA PRO A 274 18.95 -9.75 -28.25
C PRO A 274 17.86 -9.79 -27.17
N PRO A 275 16.57 -9.71 -27.54
CA PRO A 275 15.49 -9.89 -26.59
C PRO A 275 15.49 -11.34 -26.06
N ASN A 276 15.18 -11.50 -24.79
CA ASN A 276 14.86 -12.79 -24.19
C ASN A 276 13.33 -12.87 -24.03
N GLU A 277 12.70 -13.92 -24.55
CA GLU A 277 11.24 -14.09 -24.46
C GLU A 277 10.79 -14.56 -23.07
N ASP A 278 11.68 -15.22 -22.31
CA ASP A 278 11.41 -15.80 -20.98
C ASP A 278 11.68 -14.83 -19.82
N ILE A 279 12.28 -13.66 -20.09
CA ILE A 279 12.70 -12.67 -19.07
C ILE A 279 12.26 -11.27 -19.48
N ALA A 280 11.58 -10.56 -18.58
CA ALA A 280 11.20 -9.16 -18.78
C ALA A 280 12.42 -8.27 -19.14
N PRO A 281 12.34 -7.42 -20.19
CA PRO A 281 13.43 -6.50 -20.54
C PRO A 281 13.88 -5.63 -19.37
N ALA A 282 12.92 -5.15 -18.56
CA ALA A 282 13.16 -4.45 -17.31
C ALA A 282 13.96 -5.28 -16.28
N PHE A 283 13.64 -6.56 -16.10
CA PHE A 283 14.37 -7.43 -15.18
C PHE A 283 15.83 -7.61 -15.62
N THR A 284 16.09 -7.91 -16.89
CA THR A 284 17.46 -8.02 -17.42
C THR A 284 18.21 -6.68 -17.31
N ALA A 285 17.53 -5.56 -17.56
CA ALA A 285 18.13 -4.23 -17.46
C ALA A 285 18.59 -3.86 -16.04
N LEU A 286 17.99 -4.45 -15.00
CA LEU A 286 18.38 -4.23 -13.60
C LEU A 286 19.36 -5.29 -13.10
N TRP A 287 19.12 -6.57 -13.42
CA TRP A 287 19.73 -7.72 -12.74
C TRP A 287 20.51 -8.69 -13.65
N GLY A 288 20.54 -8.46 -14.98
CA GLY A 288 21.31 -9.28 -15.91
C GLY A 288 22.82 -9.05 -15.82
N ASP A 289 23.60 -9.97 -16.38
CA ASP A 289 25.08 -9.86 -16.47
C ASP A 289 25.53 -8.67 -17.35
N ASP A 290 24.62 -8.17 -18.18
CA ASP A 290 24.70 -7.02 -19.08
C ASP A 290 24.08 -5.74 -18.47
N SER A 291 23.72 -5.76 -17.18
CA SER A 291 23.16 -4.61 -16.45
C SER A 291 24.17 -3.44 -16.38
N PRO A 292 23.78 -2.21 -16.79
CA PRO A 292 24.69 -1.07 -16.79
C PRO A 292 25.16 -0.69 -15.38
N PHE A 293 24.39 -1.07 -14.35
CA PHE A 293 24.73 -0.86 -12.95
C PHE A 293 26.03 -1.56 -12.54
N LEU A 294 26.42 -2.66 -13.20
CA LEU A 294 27.66 -3.41 -12.89
C LEU A 294 28.95 -2.61 -13.18
N GLN A 295 28.85 -1.47 -13.87
CA GLN A 295 29.97 -0.57 -14.16
C GLN A 295 30.30 0.37 -12.99
N TYR A 296 29.45 0.45 -11.97
CA TYR A 296 29.56 1.39 -10.85
C TYR A 296 30.02 0.70 -9.55
N PRO A 297 30.82 1.35 -8.68
CA PRO A 297 31.38 0.72 -7.47
C PRO A 297 30.35 0.07 -6.54
N ASP A 298 29.24 0.77 -6.27
CA ASP A 298 28.15 0.26 -5.41
C ASP A 298 27.00 -0.38 -6.21
N GLY A 299 27.23 -0.63 -7.50
CA GLY A 299 26.29 -1.27 -8.40
C GLY A 299 24.96 -0.50 -8.52
N ILE A 300 23.86 -1.24 -8.38
CA ILE A 300 22.49 -0.68 -8.42
C ILE A 300 22.17 0.28 -7.24
N ARG A 301 23.04 0.37 -6.23
CA ARG A 301 22.91 1.27 -5.07
C ARG A 301 23.68 2.58 -5.24
N ASP A 302 24.50 2.71 -6.29
CA ASP A 302 25.36 3.86 -6.53
C ASP A 302 24.53 5.13 -6.85
N PRO A 303 24.75 6.27 -6.14
CA PRO A 303 24.00 7.49 -6.38
C PRO A 303 24.14 8.06 -7.80
N ARG A 304 25.33 7.95 -8.43
CA ARG A 304 25.56 8.42 -9.81
C ARG A 304 24.87 7.53 -10.82
N ALA A 305 24.84 6.22 -10.58
CA ALA A 305 24.07 5.29 -11.42
C ALA A 305 22.56 5.58 -11.34
N ASN A 306 22.03 5.90 -10.16
CA ASN A 306 20.64 6.33 -10.01
C ASN A 306 20.35 7.71 -10.63
N GLU A 307 21.31 8.64 -10.62
CA GLU A 307 21.17 9.92 -11.32
C GLU A 307 21.04 9.72 -12.84
N LEU A 308 22.00 9.02 -13.46
CA LEU A 308 22.03 8.74 -14.90
C LEU A 308 20.85 7.87 -15.37
N ALA A 309 20.43 6.88 -14.57
CA ALA A 309 19.20 6.12 -14.80
C ALA A 309 17.95 7.03 -14.84
N GLY A 310 17.92 8.09 -14.03
CA GLY A 310 16.84 9.08 -14.04
C GLY A 310 16.85 10.00 -15.24
N GLU A 311 18.03 10.36 -15.73
CA GLU A 311 18.20 11.12 -16.98
C GLU A 311 17.73 10.29 -18.17
N PHE A 312 18.22 9.05 -18.32
CA PHE A 312 17.78 8.10 -19.35
C PHE A 312 16.25 7.93 -19.34
N ALA A 313 15.67 7.62 -18.18
CA ALA A 313 14.26 7.30 -18.08
C ALA A 313 13.38 8.51 -18.44
N LYS A 314 13.81 9.72 -18.04
CA LYS A 314 13.13 10.97 -18.38
C LYS A 314 13.19 11.22 -19.89
N GLU A 315 14.37 11.08 -20.49
CA GLU A 315 14.60 11.32 -21.92
C GLU A 315 13.80 10.35 -22.78
N ALA A 316 13.80 9.06 -22.43
CA ALA A 316 13.02 8.02 -23.11
C ALA A 316 11.51 8.30 -23.06
N ILE A 317 10.99 8.73 -21.90
CA ILE A 317 9.56 9.08 -21.76
C ILE A 317 9.21 10.36 -22.54
N THR A 318 10.12 11.33 -22.65
CA THR A 318 9.85 12.57 -23.40
C THR A 318 9.90 12.40 -24.91
N GLU A 319 10.84 11.60 -25.43
CA GLU A 319 10.99 11.37 -26.87
C GLU A 319 10.06 10.25 -27.39
N GLN A 320 9.70 9.27 -26.55
CA GLN A 320 8.86 8.12 -26.92
C GLN A 320 7.59 7.99 -26.03
N PRO A 321 6.75 9.05 -25.92
CA PRO A 321 5.60 9.07 -25.01
C PRO A 321 4.46 8.13 -25.45
N GLY A 322 4.40 7.79 -26.73
CA GLY A 322 3.42 6.84 -27.27
C GLY A 322 3.70 5.41 -26.80
N ASP A 323 4.95 5.00 -26.88
CA ASP A 323 5.41 3.67 -26.49
C ASP A 323 5.42 3.50 -24.97
N TYR A 324 5.78 4.56 -24.23
CA TYR A 324 5.53 4.63 -22.79
C TYR A 324 4.05 4.38 -22.44
N LEU A 325 3.12 5.12 -23.06
CA LEU A 325 1.68 4.94 -22.80
C LEU A 325 1.20 3.54 -23.19
N GLY A 326 1.65 3.00 -24.33
CA GLY A 326 1.34 1.63 -24.75
C GLY A 326 1.79 0.58 -23.75
N THR A 327 3.00 0.74 -23.21
CA THR A 327 3.63 -0.14 -22.21
C THR A 327 2.89 -0.08 -20.87
N VAL A 328 2.58 1.13 -20.37
CA VAL A 328 1.79 1.31 -19.14
C VAL A 328 0.39 0.71 -19.28
N LEU A 329 -0.27 0.88 -20.43
CA LEU A 329 -1.58 0.30 -20.70
C LEU A 329 -1.52 -1.23 -20.74
N ARG A 330 -0.60 -1.80 -21.53
CA ARG A 330 -0.38 -3.26 -21.65
C ARG A 330 -0.29 -3.91 -20.28
N ASP A 331 0.58 -3.39 -19.42
CA ASP A 331 0.87 -4.02 -18.14
C ASP A 331 -0.21 -3.71 -17.08
N THR A 332 -0.91 -2.58 -17.19
CA THR A 332 -2.16 -2.36 -16.44
C THR A 332 -3.23 -3.40 -16.83
N PHE A 333 -3.29 -3.80 -18.11
CA PHE A 333 -4.25 -4.78 -18.59
C PHE A 333 -3.90 -6.24 -18.26
N ARG A 334 -2.62 -6.59 -18.06
CA ARG A 334 -2.20 -7.90 -17.52
C ARG A 334 -2.92 -8.27 -16.21
N ALA A 335 -3.23 -7.28 -15.38
CA ALA A 335 -3.99 -7.47 -14.13
C ALA A 335 -5.41 -8.04 -14.33
N PHE A 336 -5.94 -8.03 -15.57
CA PHE A 336 -7.26 -8.55 -15.92
C PHE A 336 -7.22 -9.87 -16.71
N GLU A 337 -6.05 -10.45 -16.95
CA GLU A 337 -5.87 -11.74 -17.65
C GLU A 337 -6.42 -12.92 -16.83
N TRP A 338 -6.87 -13.97 -17.52
CA TRP A 338 -7.45 -15.16 -16.89
C TRP A 338 -6.39 -16.06 -16.25
N GLU A 339 -5.26 -16.19 -16.95
CA GLU A 339 -4.09 -16.97 -16.56
C GLU A 339 -2.97 -15.99 -16.20
N ARG A 340 -2.04 -16.43 -15.34
CA ARG A 340 -0.85 -15.66 -15.03
C ARG A 340 0.29 -16.24 -15.85
N HIS A 341 0.81 -15.44 -16.78
CA HIS A 341 2.04 -15.75 -17.50
C HIS A 341 3.25 -15.68 -16.56
N GLU A 342 4.31 -16.43 -16.86
CA GLU A 342 5.56 -16.38 -16.09
C GLU A 342 6.26 -15.04 -16.31
N TYR A 343 6.16 -14.13 -15.32
CA TYR A 343 6.65 -12.75 -15.44
C TYR A 343 6.92 -12.15 -14.05
N PRO A 344 8.04 -11.42 -13.84
CA PRO A 344 9.04 -11.03 -14.83
C PRO A 344 10.03 -12.13 -15.22
N THR A 345 10.13 -13.20 -14.42
CA THR A 345 10.85 -14.45 -14.75
C THR A 345 10.12 -15.64 -14.14
N PRO A 346 10.34 -16.88 -14.63
CA PRO A 346 9.83 -18.09 -14.00
C PRO A 346 10.24 -18.20 -12.52
N GLY A 347 11.52 -17.96 -12.21
CA GLY A 347 12.03 -18.01 -10.83
C GLY A 347 11.41 -16.97 -9.89
N THR A 348 11.04 -15.78 -10.39
CA THR A 348 10.29 -14.80 -9.59
C THR A 348 8.86 -15.27 -9.32
N VAL A 349 8.25 -16.04 -10.24
CA VAL A 349 6.93 -16.62 -10.05
C VAL A 349 6.96 -17.77 -9.04
N GLU A 350 8.00 -18.61 -9.04
CA GLU A 350 8.21 -19.66 -8.03
C GLU A 350 8.24 -19.12 -6.59
N GLU A 351 8.79 -17.93 -6.33
CA GLU A 351 8.77 -17.29 -5.00
C GLU A 351 7.34 -16.94 -4.53
N TYR A 352 6.37 -16.83 -5.45
CA TYR A 352 4.95 -16.64 -5.13
C TYR A 352 4.16 -17.94 -4.97
N GLU A 353 4.79 -19.10 -5.07
CA GLU A 353 4.14 -20.40 -4.88
C GLU A 353 4.51 -21.05 -3.55
N PHE A 354 3.58 -21.83 -2.99
CA PHE A 354 3.85 -22.63 -1.80
C PHE A 354 4.83 -23.76 -2.18
N PRO A 355 6.07 -23.81 -1.65
CA PRO A 355 7.08 -24.70 -2.19
C PRO A 355 6.84 -26.18 -1.82
N VAL A 356 7.34 -27.09 -2.66
CA VAL A 356 7.28 -28.54 -2.39
C VAL A 356 8.25 -28.94 -1.27
N GLY A 357 9.45 -28.38 -1.28
CA GLY A 357 10.52 -28.67 -0.33
C GLY A 357 10.85 -27.47 0.56
N ALA A 358 11.51 -27.75 1.70
CA ALA A 358 12.06 -26.71 2.56
C ALA A 358 13.41 -26.23 2.01
N SER A 359 13.50 -24.93 1.71
CA SER A 359 14.74 -24.26 1.32
C SER A 359 14.90 -22.92 2.04
N LEU A 360 16.14 -22.56 2.36
CA LEU A 360 16.55 -21.25 2.83
C LEU A 360 17.85 -20.94 2.09
N ARG A 361 17.91 -19.82 1.38
CA ARG A 361 19.13 -19.43 0.65
C ARG A 361 20.19 -18.99 1.65
N ASP A 362 21.47 -19.30 1.39
CA ASP A 362 22.55 -19.02 2.36
C ASP A 362 22.61 -17.56 2.79
N TRP A 363 22.36 -16.63 1.86
CA TRP A 363 22.32 -15.19 2.16
C TRP A 363 21.11 -14.78 3.03
N ASP A 364 19.93 -15.39 2.85
CA ASP A 364 18.78 -15.17 3.74
C ASP A 364 19.07 -15.73 5.14
N ALA A 365 19.75 -16.88 5.24
CA ALA A 365 20.08 -17.51 6.51
C ALA A 365 20.90 -16.60 7.45
N LEU A 366 21.79 -15.78 6.88
CA LEU A 366 22.62 -14.82 7.63
C LEU A 366 21.80 -13.81 8.45
N VAL A 367 20.62 -13.41 7.97
CA VAL A 367 19.72 -12.49 8.68
C VAL A 367 18.55 -13.21 9.36
N ALA A 368 18.14 -14.38 8.84
CA ALA A 368 17.04 -15.16 9.38
C ALA A 368 17.33 -15.70 10.79
N TYR A 369 18.48 -16.34 11.01
CA TYR A 369 18.80 -16.96 12.30
C TYR A 369 19.01 -15.93 13.42
N PRO A 370 19.73 -14.80 13.23
CA PRO A 370 19.84 -13.76 14.27
C PRO A 370 18.49 -13.13 14.66
N TYR A 371 17.57 -13.00 13.70
CA TYR A 371 16.25 -12.42 13.96
C TYR A 371 15.27 -13.41 14.61
N GLY A 372 15.14 -14.62 14.06
CA GLY A 372 14.08 -15.57 14.40
C GLY A 372 14.51 -16.86 15.09
N GLY A 373 15.80 -17.07 15.34
CA GLY A 373 16.33 -18.29 15.95
C GLY A 373 15.83 -19.57 15.26
N ASP A 374 15.40 -20.55 16.04
CA ASP A 374 14.88 -21.84 15.53
C ASP A 374 13.65 -21.70 14.62
N THR A 375 12.93 -20.57 14.65
CA THR A 375 11.79 -20.33 13.75
C THR A 375 12.20 -19.91 12.34
N ALA A 376 13.49 -19.59 12.14
CA ALA A 376 14.09 -19.36 10.82
C ALA A 376 14.32 -20.67 10.04
N GLN A 377 14.40 -21.82 10.73
CA GLN A 377 14.66 -23.10 10.08
C GLN A 377 13.52 -23.43 9.09
N ALA A 378 13.85 -23.41 7.79
CA ALA A 378 12.91 -23.74 6.72
C ALA A 378 12.33 -25.15 6.92
N ARG A 379 11.00 -25.25 6.91
CA ARG A 379 10.26 -26.50 7.10
C ARG A 379 9.01 -26.50 6.24
N VAL A 380 8.71 -27.66 5.68
CA VAL A 380 7.46 -27.95 4.93
C VAL A 380 6.89 -29.24 5.51
N VAL A 381 5.59 -29.25 5.82
CA VAL A 381 4.95 -30.29 6.65
C VAL A 381 3.67 -30.82 5.99
N GLY A 382 3.78 -31.98 5.36
CA GLY A 382 2.64 -32.76 4.87
C GLY A 382 1.77 -33.28 6.04
N PRO A 383 0.44 -33.44 5.84
CA PRO A 383 -0.30 -33.22 4.59
C PRO A 383 -0.77 -31.76 4.39
N TYR A 384 -0.46 -30.86 5.33
CA TYR A 384 -0.96 -29.47 5.30
C TYR A 384 -0.35 -28.65 4.16
N SER A 385 0.95 -28.83 3.90
CA SER A 385 1.65 -28.23 2.76
C SER A 385 1.03 -28.61 1.42
N ASP A 386 0.66 -29.88 1.29
CA ASP A 386 0.19 -30.49 0.06
C ASP A 386 -1.22 -29.96 -0.27
N TRP A 387 -2.09 -29.94 0.74
CA TRP A 387 -3.41 -29.30 0.65
C TRP A 387 -3.33 -27.81 0.31
N MET A 388 -2.31 -27.09 0.81
CA MET A 388 -2.17 -25.65 0.55
C MET A 388 -1.71 -25.35 -0.89
N ARG A 389 -0.86 -26.20 -1.48
CA ARG A 389 -0.52 -26.13 -2.92
C ARG A 389 -1.74 -26.45 -3.78
N ASP A 390 -2.41 -27.57 -3.48
CA ASP A 390 -3.72 -27.92 -4.08
C ASP A 390 -4.76 -26.79 -3.98
N TYR A 391 -4.72 -26.01 -2.89
CA TYR A 391 -5.59 -24.85 -2.71
C TYR A 391 -5.16 -23.67 -3.61
N GLN A 392 -3.86 -23.41 -3.73
CA GLN A 392 -3.31 -22.32 -4.54
C GLN A 392 -3.63 -22.45 -6.02
N ASP A 393 -3.48 -23.65 -6.60
CA ASP A 393 -3.78 -23.93 -8.01
C ASP A 393 -5.22 -23.60 -8.41
N ARG A 394 -6.15 -23.61 -7.44
CA ARG A 394 -7.61 -23.60 -7.67
C ARG A 394 -8.31 -22.36 -7.15
N TYR A 395 -7.82 -21.72 -6.09
CA TYR A 395 -8.55 -20.68 -5.35
C TYR A 395 -7.77 -19.37 -5.25
N TYR A 396 -7.83 -18.57 -6.33
CA TYR A 396 -7.36 -17.19 -6.34
C TYR A 396 -8.27 -16.28 -7.19
N THR A 397 -8.12 -14.98 -7.02
CA THR A 397 -8.85 -13.95 -7.76
C THR A 397 -8.24 -13.80 -9.15
N ARG A 398 -8.80 -14.51 -10.13
CA ARG A 398 -8.44 -14.34 -11.55
C ARG A 398 -8.75 -12.92 -12.03
N GLY A 399 -7.98 -12.43 -13.00
CA GLY A 399 -8.08 -11.05 -13.50
C GLY A 399 -9.50 -10.63 -13.93
N PRO A 400 -10.32 -11.47 -14.60
CA PRO A 400 -11.69 -11.11 -14.92
C PRO A 400 -12.63 -10.93 -13.71
N VAL A 401 -12.31 -11.54 -12.55
CA VAL A 401 -13.03 -11.27 -11.29
C VAL A 401 -12.69 -9.87 -10.78
N LEU A 402 -11.41 -9.49 -10.79
CA LEU A 402 -10.98 -8.12 -10.48
C LEU A 402 -11.57 -7.11 -11.46
N GLY A 403 -11.59 -7.44 -12.75
CA GLY A 403 -12.22 -6.64 -13.81
C GLY A 403 -13.72 -6.43 -13.58
N ALA A 404 -14.44 -7.47 -13.15
CA ALA A 404 -15.85 -7.36 -12.77
C ALA A 404 -16.06 -6.46 -11.53
N LEU A 405 -15.22 -6.57 -10.50
CA LEU A 405 -15.27 -5.68 -9.33
C LEU A 405 -15.02 -4.22 -9.73
N MET A 406 -14.00 -3.97 -10.56
CA MET A 406 -13.67 -2.65 -11.08
C MET A 406 -14.80 -2.08 -11.95
N ALA A 407 -15.41 -2.89 -12.83
CA ALA A 407 -16.55 -2.48 -13.64
C ALA A 407 -17.79 -2.11 -12.79
N ILE A 408 -18.12 -2.90 -11.76
CA ILE A 408 -19.21 -2.59 -10.83
C ILE A 408 -18.90 -1.31 -10.04
N GLY A 409 -17.63 -1.12 -9.62
CA GLY A 409 -17.15 0.11 -8.99
C GLY A 409 -17.30 1.34 -9.91
N LEU A 410 -16.88 1.23 -11.17
CA LEU A 410 -16.99 2.28 -12.19
C LEU A 410 -18.46 2.65 -12.46
N ILE A 411 -19.34 1.66 -12.66
CA ILE A 411 -20.79 1.87 -12.76
C ILE A 411 -21.31 2.59 -11.49
N GLY A 412 -20.82 2.18 -10.31
CA GLY A 412 -21.12 2.83 -9.04
C GLY A 412 -20.73 4.31 -8.97
N VAL A 413 -19.60 4.69 -9.59
CA VAL A 413 -19.14 6.08 -9.74
C VAL A 413 -19.99 6.84 -10.76
N LEU A 414 -20.21 6.27 -11.95
CA LEU A 414 -20.95 6.89 -13.07
C LEU A 414 -22.42 7.16 -12.71
N LEU A 415 -23.11 6.20 -12.08
CA LEU A 415 -24.47 6.39 -11.53
C LEU A 415 -24.55 7.50 -10.45
N ARG A 416 -23.39 7.97 -9.97
CA ARG A 416 -23.24 9.03 -8.97
C ARG A 416 -22.43 10.23 -9.51
N VAL A 417 -22.32 10.39 -10.84
CA VAL A 417 -21.52 11.46 -11.49
C VAL A 417 -21.92 12.86 -11.03
N ARG A 418 -23.22 13.15 -10.86
CA ARG A 418 -23.74 14.43 -10.31
C ARG A 418 -23.32 14.72 -8.86
N ARG A 419 -22.59 13.79 -8.21
CA ARG A 419 -21.99 13.89 -6.88
C ARG A 419 -20.52 13.45 -6.88
N LEU A 420 -19.87 13.47 -8.05
CA LEU A 420 -18.46 13.11 -8.23
C LEU A 420 -18.15 11.72 -7.61
N GLY A 421 -18.95 10.70 -7.94
CA GLY A 421 -18.77 9.32 -7.46
C GLY A 421 -19.03 9.06 -5.97
N GLY A 422 -19.22 10.10 -5.15
CA GLY A 422 -19.69 10.01 -3.77
C GLY A 422 -18.81 9.16 -2.83
N ALA A 423 -19.33 8.01 -2.39
CA ALA A 423 -18.59 7.09 -1.53
C ALA A 423 -17.80 6.02 -2.30
N VAL A 424 -18.10 5.82 -3.58
CA VAL A 424 -17.45 4.81 -4.43
C VAL A 424 -16.13 5.34 -5.00
N LEU A 425 -16.05 6.66 -5.26
CA LEU A 425 -14.88 7.29 -5.89
C LEU A 425 -13.56 6.97 -5.19
N LEU A 426 -13.50 7.07 -3.86
CA LEU A 426 -12.25 6.85 -3.12
C LEU A 426 -11.71 5.41 -3.31
N PRO A 427 -12.44 4.33 -2.92
CA PRO A 427 -11.93 2.98 -3.10
C PRO A 427 -11.74 2.62 -4.58
N PHE A 428 -12.59 3.11 -5.50
CA PHE A 428 -12.37 2.89 -6.94
C PHE A 428 -11.08 3.56 -7.45
N GLY A 429 -10.85 4.83 -7.08
CA GLY A 429 -9.67 5.59 -7.46
C GLY A 429 -8.39 5.05 -6.83
N THR A 430 -8.45 4.58 -5.58
CA THR A 430 -7.33 3.87 -4.93
C THR A 430 -7.05 2.54 -5.62
N ALA A 431 -8.06 1.72 -5.94
CA ALA A 431 -7.86 0.46 -6.66
C ALA A 431 -7.23 0.69 -8.04
N LEU A 432 -7.75 1.65 -8.81
CA LEU A 432 -7.21 2.01 -10.13
C LEU A 432 -5.78 2.54 -10.04
N ALA A 433 -5.50 3.43 -9.08
CA ALA A 433 -4.16 3.99 -8.92
C ALA A 433 -3.15 2.94 -8.41
N LEU A 434 -3.56 1.95 -7.63
CA LEU A 434 -2.71 0.83 -7.23
C LEU A 434 -2.36 -0.12 -8.39
N LEU A 435 -3.18 -0.17 -9.45
CA LEU A 435 -2.84 -0.91 -10.67
C LEU A 435 -1.96 -0.07 -11.62
N VAL A 436 -2.34 1.19 -11.85
CA VAL A 436 -1.68 2.06 -12.84
C VAL A 436 -0.33 2.60 -12.35
N VAL A 437 -0.19 2.98 -11.07
CA VAL A 437 1.06 3.60 -10.59
C VAL A 437 2.25 2.64 -10.68
N PRO A 438 2.21 1.40 -10.18
CA PRO A 438 3.31 0.46 -10.35
C PRO A 438 3.67 0.23 -11.83
N ALA A 439 2.67 -0.02 -12.69
CA ALA A 439 2.87 -0.20 -14.13
C ALA A 439 3.41 1.05 -14.86
N ALA A 440 3.33 2.24 -14.24
CA ALA A 440 3.87 3.49 -14.76
C ALA A 440 5.26 3.84 -14.20
N THR A 441 5.68 3.28 -13.06
CA THR A 441 6.92 3.68 -12.35
C THR A 441 7.93 2.56 -12.16
N ALA A 442 7.57 1.31 -12.48
CA ALA A 442 8.39 0.12 -12.31
C ALA A 442 7.97 -0.97 -13.31
N ASP A 443 8.73 -2.07 -13.33
CA ASP A 443 8.35 -3.31 -13.99
C ASP A 443 7.04 -3.89 -13.41
N PHE A 444 6.34 -4.72 -14.19
CA PHE A 444 5.14 -5.42 -13.74
C PHE A 444 5.45 -6.65 -12.91
N ASP A 445 4.65 -6.88 -11.87
CA ASP A 445 4.68 -8.09 -11.05
C ASP A 445 3.27 -8.34 -10.51
N TYR A 446 2.82 -9.60 -10.53
CA TYR A 446 1.50 -9.98 -10.03
C TYR A 446 1.28 -9.63 -8.55
N ARG A 447 2.33 -9.48 -7.72
CA ARG A 447 2.15 -9.00 -6.35
C ARG A 447 1.53 -7.60 -6.30
N TYR A 448 1.77 -6.73 -7.28
CA TYR A 448 1.24 -5.37 -7.29
C TYR A 448 -0.27 -5.33 -7.58
N VAL A 449 -0.82 -6.40 -8.16
CA VAL A 449 -2.27 -6.55 -8.40
C VAL A 449 -3.02 -6.79 -7.08
N LEU A 450 -2.45 -7.57 -6.16
CA LEU A 450 -3.12 -8.04 -4.93
C LEU A 450 -3.54 -6.89 -3.98
N PRO A 451 -2.71 -5.86 -3.70
CA PRO A 451 -3.12 -4.67 -2.95
C PRO A 451 -4.36 -3.96 -3.49
N SER A 452 -4.69 -4.07 -4.79
CA SER A 452 -5.87 -3.41 -5.37
C SER A 452 -7.20 -4.09 -5.01
N ILE A 453 -7.18 -5.41 -4.77
CA ILE A 453 -8.38 -6.26 -4.63
C ILE A 453 -9.32 -5.79 -3.50
N PRO A 454 -8.84 -5.47 -2.27
CA PRO A 454 -9.71 -4.99 -1.19
C PRO A 454 -10.43 -3.69 -1.55
N PHE A 455 -9.76 -2.78 -2.27
CA PHE A 455 -10.34 -1.51 -2.68
C PHE A 455 -11.35 -1.70 -3.83
N ALA A 456 -11.06 -2.57 -4.79
CA ALA A 456 -12.00 -2.95 -5.86
C ALA A 456 -13.26 -3.61 -5.28
N ALA A 457 -13.10 -4.56 -4.35
CA ALA A 457 -14.18 -5.22 -3.63
C ALA A 457 -15.05 -4.23 -2.82
N LEU A 458 -14.42 -3.29 -2.12
CA LEU A 458 -15.09 -2.23 -1.41
C LEU A 458 -15.85 -1.29 -2.35
N ALA A 459 -15.27 -0.89 -3.49
CA ALA A 459 -15.92 -0.07 -4.50
C ALA A 459 -17.18 -0.76 -5.07
N ALA A 460 -17.05 -2.04 -5.44
CA ALA A 460 -18.15 -2.86 -5.92
C ALA A 460 -19.28 -2.98 -4.87
N GLY A 461 -18.94 -3.29 -3.61
CA GLY A 461 -19.90 -3.36 -2.51
C GLY A 461 -20.62 -2.04 -2.24
N LEU A 462 -19.91 -0.90 -2.31
CA LEU A 462 -20.49 0.44 -2.14
C LEU A 462 -21.36 0.87 -3.33
N ALA A 463 -21.20 0.29 -4.52
CA ALA A 463 -22.08 0.56 -5.66
C ALA A 463 -23.55 0.22 -5.36
N PHE A 464 -23.80 -0.81 -4.54
CA PHE A 464 -25.14 -1.22 -4.08
C PHE A 464 -25.74 -0.33 -2.99
N ALA A 465 -24.97 0.59 -2.39
CA ALA A 465 -25.46 1.46 -1.33
C ALA A 465 -26.43 2.54 -1.90
N ARG A 466 -27.73 2.31 -1.71
CA ARG A 466 -28.79 3.28 -1.99
C ARG A 466 -28.83 4.34 -0.88
N ARG A 467 -29.11 5.61 -1.21
CA ARG A 467 -29.49 6.59 -0.17
C ARG A 467 -30.86 6.18 0.40
N PRO A 468 -31.12 6.40 1.70
CA PRO A 468 -32.49 6.54 2.14
C PRO A 468 -33.12 7.73 1.39
N LEU A 469 -34.32 7.55 0.81
CA LEU A 469 -35.08 8.71 0.35
C LEU A 469 -35.33 9.60 1.57
N VAL A 470 -34.82 10.82 1.53
CA VAL A 470 -35.37 11.90 2.37
C VAL A 470 -36.83 12.02 1.93
N PRO A 471 -37.82 11.81 2.80
CA PRO A 471 -39.19 12.19 2.48
C PRO A 471 -39.19 13.69 2.22
N GLU A 472 -39.76 14.14 1.11
CA GLU A 472 -39.99 15.57 0.91
C GLU A 472 -40.80 16.09 2.10
N ALA A 473 -40.18 17.01 2.85
CA ALA A 473 -40.81 17.64 3.99
C ALA A 473 -41.80 18.67 3.47
N GLY A 474 -43.05 18.22 3.26
CA GLY A 474 -44.21 19.08 3.04
C GLY A 474 -44.16 19.96 1.80
N ALA A 475 -44.70 19.45 0.68
CA ALA A 475 -45.47 20.32 -0.18
C ALA A 475 -46.68 20.79 0.64
N ALA A 476 -46.55 21.94 1.32
CA ALA A 476 -47.65 22.57 2.01
C ALA A 476 -48.72 22.97 0.97
N PRO A 477 -50.02 22.70 1.21
CA PRO A 477 -51.08 23.23 0.36
C PRO A 477 -50.99 24.75 0.35
N GLY A 478 -50.94 25.37 -0.83
CA GLY A 478 -50.86 26.82 -0.94
C GLY A 478 -52.10 27.48 -0.39
N ALA A 479 -51.96 28.25 0.67
CA ALA A 479 -53.00 29.17 1.12
C ALA A 479 -53.00 30.41 0.21
N SER A 480 -53.80 30.36 -0.85
CA SER A 480 -54.25 31.56 -1.57
C SER A 480 -55.21 32.33 -0.65
N GLY A 481 -54.83 33.52 -0.20
CA GLY A 481 -55.70 34.36 0.64
C GLY A 481 -56.64 35.23 -0.19
N GLN A 482 -57.63 35.85 0.48
CA GLN A 482 -57.94 37.29 0.38
C GLN A 482 -59.10 37.70 1.33
N ASP A 483 -58.86 38.80 2.06
CA ASP A 483 -59.74 39.88 2.51
C ASP A 483 -61.07 39.71 3.31
N ALA A 484 -61.26 40.74 4.14
CA ALA A 484 -62.51 41.38 4.64
C ALA A 484 -63.24 40.85 5.90
N GLY A 485 -63.69 41.80 6.75
CA GLY A 485 -64.62 41.64 7.88
C GLY A 485 -63.94 41.65 9.27
N GLN A 486 -63.66 42.80 9.89
CA GLN A 486 -64.57 43.73 10.60
C GLN A 486 -64.96 43.28 12.03
N GLU A 487 -64.52 44.10 13.00
CA GLU A 487 -65.02 44.31 14.38
C GLU A 487 -65.73 43.19 15.16
N THR A 488 -65.14 42.79 16.29
CA THR A 488 -65.82 42.87 17.60
C THR A 488 -64.79 42.80 18.73
N GLY A 489 -65.00 43.55 19.81
CA GLY A 489 -63.99 43.78 20.85
C GLY A 489 -63.93 42.71 21.94
N GLN A 490 -62.87 42.76 22.75
CA GLN A 490 -62.82 42.09 24.03
C GLN A 490 -62.06 42.95 25.06
N GLU A 491 -62.66 43.13 26.23
CA GLU A 491 -62.14 43.95 27.33
C GLU A 491 -61.04 43.25 28.14
N THR A 492 -60.40 44.03 29.04
CA THR A 492 -59.48 43.62 30.12
C THR A 492 -58.18 42.96 29.63
N GLY A 493 -57.00 43.56 29.87
CA GLY A 493 -56.47 43.93 31.19
C GLY A 493 -55.53 42.79 31.60
N GLN A 494 -54.23 42.99 31.79
CA GLN A 494 -53.67 43.89 32.79
C GLN A 494 -52.20 44.25 32.44
N GLU A 495 -51.79 45.50 32.67
CA GLU A 495 -50.36 45.90 32.71
C GLU A 495 -49.66 45.14 33.86
N THR A 496 -48.39 44.78 33.81
CA THR A 496 -47.18 45.63 33.90
C THR A 496 -45.96 44.71 33.77
N GLY A 497 -44.78 45.10 33.28
CA GLY A 497 -44.37 46.36 32.67
C GLY A 497 -42.90 46.28 32.24
N GLN A 498 -42.56 47.08 31.22
CA GLN A 498 -41.30 47.84 31.07
C GLN A 498 -39.96 47.06 31.11
N GLU A 499 -39.29 46.79 30.00
CA GLU A 499 -38.62 47.69 29.02
C GLU A 499 -37.30 48.36 29.48
N THR A 500 -36.49 48.71 28.47
CA THR A 500 -35.27 49.55 28.45
C THR A 500 -33.97 48.87 28.92
N GLY A 501 -32.83 49.02 28.25
CA GLY A 501 -32.46 49.62 26.95
C GLY A 501 -31.21 48.86 26.41
N GLY A 502 -30.78 48.92 25.15
CA GLY A 502 -30.46 50.13 24.39
C GLY A 502 -29.11 50.73 24.87
N ASP A 503 -28.11 51.04 24.05
CA ASP A 503 -27.90 50.88 22.60
C ASP A 503 -26.40 51.15 22.26
N ALA A 504 -25.99 50.88 21.02
CA ALA A 504 -24.93 51.54 20.23
C ALA A 504 -23.45 51.62 20.71
N GLY A 505 -22.53 51.59 19.73
CA GLY A 505 -21.18 52.19 19.84
C GLY A 505 -20.01 51.36 19.28
N GLY A 506 -19.57 51.64 18.05
CA GLY A 506 -18.21 51.28 17.55
C GLY A 506 -17.26 52.48 17.67
N PRO A 507 -16.28 52.65 16.75
CA PRO A 507 -15.16 51.74 16.46
C PRO A 507 -13.78 52.47 16.40
N ALA A 508 -12.71 51.70 16.12
CA ALA A 508 -11.44 52.11 15.46
C ALA A 508 -10.29 52.77 16.27
N ASP A 509 -9.15 52.92 15.56
CA ASP A 509 -7.82 53.51 15.87
C ASP A 509 -6.83 52.75 16.78
N ALA A 510 -5.49 52.88 16.69
CA ALA A 510 -4.53 53.16 15.58
C ALA A 510 -3.05 53.07 16.10
N ALA A 511 -2.05 52.90 15.20
CA ALA A 511 -0.58 53.08 15.39
C ALA A 511 0.18 52.13 16.38
N GLY A 512 1.51 51.93 16.31
CA GLY A 512 2.53 52.31 15.30
C GLY A 512 3.99 52.25 15.83
N GLU A 513 4.98 51.94 14.95
CA GLU A 513 6.46 52.02 15.14
C GLU A 513 7.12 51.08 16.23
N LYS A 514 8.43 50.72 16.22
CA LYS A 514 9.63 51.14 15.44
C LYS A 514 10.68 49.98 15.34
N ALA A 515 11.75 50.16 14.55
CA ALA A 515 12.79 49.15 14.23
C ALA A 515 14.20 49.49 14.79
N ALA A 516 15.15 48.52 14.76
CA ALA A 516 16.61 48.75 14.71
C ALA A 516 17.40 47.46 14.31
N GLU A 517 18.54 47.62 13.63
CA GLU A 517 19.52 46.59 13.22
C GLU A 517 20.76 46.56 14.14
N GLU A 518 21.53 45.45 14.18
CA GLU A 518 23.01 45.51 14.02
C GLU A 518 23.72 44.12 13.88
N LYS A 519 24.94 44.15 13.32
CA LYS A 519 25.96 43.10 13.04
C LYS A 519 27.31 43.86 12.83
N PRO A 520 28.52 43.25 12.69
CA PRO A 520 29.04 41.89 12.96
C PRO A 520 30.47 41.89 13.65
N GLY A 521 31.19 40.75 13.64
CA GLY A 521 32.65 40.61 13.98
C GLY A 521 32.94 39.53 15.05
N GLU A 522 34.11 38.85 15.19
CA GLU A 522 35.36 38.74 14.40
C GLU A 522 36.16 37.47 14.88
N LYS A 523 37.23 37.03 14.19
CA LYS A 523 38.21 35.96 14.59
C LYS A 523 39.62 36.61 14.64
N PRO A 524 40.62 36.20 15.48
CA PRO A 524 41.40 34.95 15.26
C PRO A 524 42.14 34.34 16.50
N GLY A 525 42.89 33.24 16.33
CA GLY A 525 43.81 32.67 17.35
C GLY A 525 44.37 31.27 16.99
N GLU A 526 45.59 30.90 17.44
CA GLU A 526 46.25 29.63 17.07
C GLU A 526 47.35 29.11 18.05
N LYS A 527 47.20 27.85 18.53
CA LYS A 527 48.24 26.86 18.99
C LYS A 527 49.22 27.25 20.15
N PRO A 528 50.16 26.37 20.62
CA PRO A 528 50.38 24.91 20.43
C PRO A 528 50.53 24.10 21.76
N GLY A 529 50.75 22.77 21.67
CA GLY A 529 51.22 21.92 22.78
C GLY A 529 51.56 20.47 22.39
N GLU A 530 52.86 20.15 22.41
CA GLU A 530 53.56 18.86 22.26
C GLU A 530 53.13 17.77 23.30
N LYS A 531 53.06 16.45 23.00
CA LYS A 531 54.12 15.42 22.73
C LYS A 531 55.04 15.12 23.96
N PRO A 532 55.72 13.94 24.09
CA PRO A 532 55.94 12.85 23.10
C PRO A 532 55.72 11.39 23.62
N GLY A 533 55.99 10.39 22.76
CA GLY A 533 56.06 8.96 23.11
C GLY A 533 56.33 8.04 21.90
N GLU A 534 57.61 7.76 21.60
CA GLU A 534 58.09 6.91 20.48
C GLU A 534 57.92 5.39 20.77
N LYS A 535 57.51 4.53 19.82
CA LYS A 535 58.28 3.82 18.74
C LYS A 535 59.36 2.83 19.27
N PRO A 536 59.85 1.84 18.48
CA PRO A 536 59.39 1.29 17.18
C PRO A 536 59.31 -0.26 17.11
N GLY A 537 58.87 -0.82 15.97
CA GLY A 537 59.01 -2.24 15.64
C GLY A 537 58.71 -2.49 14.14
N GLU A 538 59.61 -3.15 13.43
CA GLU A 538 59.69 -3.16 11.96
C GLU A 538 59.72 -4.60 11.39
N LYS A 539 58.94 -4.86 10.32
CA LYS A 539 59.30 -5.60 9.07
C LYS A 539 58.25 -6.56 8.49
N ALA A 540 58.12 -6.44 7.17
CA ALA A 540 57.98 -7.51 6.16
C ALA A 540 56.88 -8.57 6.30
N GLY A 541 55.72 -8.26 5.72
CA GLY A 541 55.25 -8.84 4.45
C GLY A 541 55.19 -10.37 4.27
N GLU A 542 53.98 -10.86 4.00
CA GLU A 542 53.75 -12.03 3.15
C GLU A 542 52.44 -11.87 2.34
N LYS A 543 52.36 -12.51 1.17
CA LYS A 543 51.17 -12.56 0.31
C LYS A 543 50.43 -13.88 0.56
N GLU A 544 49.16 -13.82 0.92
CA GLU A 544 48.21 -14.94 0.75
C GLU A 544 46.90 -14.36 0.19
N THR A 545 46.68 -14.42 -1.14
CA THR A 545 46.02 -15.52 -1.89
C THR A 545 44.55 -15.74 -1.54
N SER A 546 43.67 -15.17 -2.37
CA SER A 546 42.25 -15.51 -2.45
C SER A 546 42.04 -17.00 -2.77
N PRO A 547 41.06 -17.68 -2.15
CA PRO A 547 40.56 -18.95 -2.64
C PRO A 547 39.75 -18.72 -3.93
N GLY A 548 40.17 -19.35 -5.03
CA GLY A 548 39.51 -19.20 -6.33
C GLY A 548 38.14 -19.88 -6.40
N MET A 549 37.20 -19.24 -7.10
CA MET A 549 35.89 -19.81 -7.39
C MET A 549 36.03 -20.91 -8.46
N VAL A 550 35.51 -22.10 -8.17
CA VAL A 550 35.70 -23.30 -9.01
C VAL A 550 34.78 -23.25 -10.23
N SER A 551 35.39 -23.16 -11.41
CA SER A 551 34.75 -23.44 -12.70
C SER A 551 34.13 -24.85 -12.70
N ARG A 552 32.80 -24.95 -12.79
CA ARG A 552 32.11 -26.20 -13.17
C ARG A 552 31.78 -26.16 -14.66
N GLY A 553 32.13 -27.25 -15.34
CA GLY A 553 32.13 -27.32 -16.80
C GLY A 553 30.75 -27.57 -17.43
N THR A 554 30.73 -27.36 -18.73
CA THR A 554 29.63 -27.59 -19.68
C THR A 554 29.06 -29.01 -19.59
N PRO A 555 27.72 -29.18 -19.63
CA PRO A 555 27.10 -30.45 -20.02
C PRO A 555 27.32 -30.69 -21.52
N ALA A 556 27.59 -31.93 -21.90
CA ALA A 556 27.70 -32.33 -23.31
C ALA A 556 26.32 -32.77 -23.87
N ASP A 557 26.08 -32.49 -25.15
CA ASP A 557 24.91 -32.96 -25.90
C ASP A 557 24.87 -34.50 -26.01
N PRO A 558 23.67 -35.12 -25.98
CA PRO A 558 23.47 -36.51 -26.38
C PRO A 558 22.89 -36.60 -27.81
N GLU A 559 23.66 -37.11 -28.77
CA GLU A 559 23.12 -37.60 -30.04
C GLU A 559 22.68 -39.10 -29.96
N PRO A 560 21.77 -39.57 -30.85
CA PRO A 560 20.84 -40.65 -30.51
C PRO A 560 21.13 -42.03 -31.13
N SER A 561 20.56 -43.06 -30.50
CA SER A 561 20.22 -44.44 -30.96
C SER A 561 20.56 -45.47 -29.86
N GLY A 562 19.89 -46.61 -29.70
CA GLY A 562 18.68 -47.14 -30.33
C GLY A 562 18.54 -48.65 -30.08
N GLN A 563 17.36 -49.08 -29.60
CA GLN A 563 16.85 -50.48 -29.52
C GLN A 563 17.50 -51.51 -28.56
N ALA A 564 16.62 -52.20 -27.81
CA ALA A 564 16.63 -53.60 -27.34
C ALA A 564 17.89 -54.14 -26.59
N CYS A 565 17.79 -54.64 -25.36
CA CYS A 565 16.76 -55.50 -24.74
C CYS A 565 16.59 -55.23 -23.24
#